data_AF-A0AAN8QAK7-F1
#
_entry.id   AF-A0AAN8QAK7-F1
#
_cell.length_a   1.000
_cell.length_b   1.000
_cell.length_c   1.000
_cell.angle_alpha   90.00
_cell.angle_beta   90.00
_cell.angle_gamma   90.00
#
_symmetry.space_group_name_H-M   'P 1'
#
loop_
_entity.id
_entity.type
_entity.pdbx_description
1 polymer ?
#
loop_
_entity_poly.entity_id
_entity_poly.type
_entity_poly.pdbx_seq_one_letter_code
_entity_poly.pdbx_strand_id
1 'polypeptide(L)'
;MAPISIKRILISEIVDPCCKKILQENGIQVTEKQNMSKDDLIAEIKEYDGLVVRSATKVTADVINAAGNLKIVGRAGTGVDNVDVDAATIKGIIVMNTPSGNTISAAELTCTLLMSLSRHVPQAAMSMKAGNWDRKKFMGAEMYGKILGIVGLGRIGKEVAIRMQSFGMKTIGYDPITPPEVTATWGVEQMSLEQLWPQCDYITVHTPLMPSTAGLLNDTSFAKCKKGVKVVNCARGGIIDEDALLRALESRQCGGAGLDVFVEEPPKNRALVNHPNVISCPHLGASTKEAQARCGQDIALQIVDMVMGKGLVGAVNAQVLASTFSPESHQWIKLGEAIGAVLKSCTTSKQPFSQVKITTQGDGLKDSSGYMTSAVMVGLLSDGSQSCPNLVNALTLAKESGITVTRNHSEGLTQGACEVEISVNGSSYRATGSVQGGVPALLELNRSVFRQPVSLTGNLLFFKAAASPQLLPSVTGLLATAGVEMESFSAPAARSGDQWYCVGLSSLLGDLGALKPLVKEAAQLSV
;
A
#
# COMPACT_ATOMS: atom_id res chain seq x y z
N MET A 1 6.38 0.87 17.64
CA MET A 1 7.10 0.16 16.56
C MET A 1 8.58 0.40 16.78
N ALA A 2 9.39 -0.65 16.92
CA ALA A 2 10.83 -0.45 16.72
C ALA A 2 11.03 -0.02 15.25
N PRO A 3 11.95 0.91 14.93
CA PRO A 3 12.25 1.23 13.53
C PRO A 3 12.52 -0.08 12.79
N ILE A 4 11.88 -0.26 11.61
CA ILE A 4 12.07 -1.45 10.80
C ILE A 4 13.56 -1.55 10.49
N SER A 5 14.23 -2.53 11.09
CA SER A 5 15.66 -2.70 10.89
C SER A 5 15.91 -3.35 9.54
N ILE A 6 16.49 -2.58 8.62
CA ILE A 6 16.96 -3.03 7.32
C ILE A 6 18.48 -2.95 7.33
N LYS A 7 19.17 -4.10 7.26
CA LYS A 7 20.63 -4.18 7.29
C LYS A 7 21.20 -4.60 5.95
N ARG A 8 20.50 -5.47 5.21
CA ARG A 8 20.98 -6.02 3.94
C ARG A 8 19.93 -5.82 2.84
N ILE A 9 20.34 -5.21 1.73
CA ILE A 9 19.51 -5.01 0.55
C ILE A 9 20.15 -5.68 -0.66
N LEU A 10 19.34 -6.44 -1.40
CA LEU A 10 19.68 -6.95 -2.72
C LEU A 10 19.13 -5.97 -3.78
N ILE A 11 19.99 -5.50 -4.69
CA ILE A 11 19.57 -4.83 -5.91
C ILE A 11 19.66 -5.86 -7.05
N SER A 12 18.51 -6.24 -7.61
CA SER A 12 18.42 -7.35 -8.58
C SER A 12 18.57 -6.93 -10.05
N GLU A 13 18.67 -5.63 -10.32
CA GLU A 13 18.67 -5.04 -11.66
C GLU A 13 19.66 -3.88 -11.76
N ILE A 14 19.87 -3.35 -12.97
CA ILE A 14 20.63 -2.13 -13.19
C ILE A 14 19.82 -0.93 -12.68
N VAL A 15 20.23 -0.42 -11.52
CA VAL A 15 19.77 0.85 -10.94
C VAL A 15 20.91 1.86 -11.01
N ASP A 16 20.59 3.15 -11.02
CA ASP A 16 21.62 4.19 -10.95
C ASP A 16 22.54 3.99 -9.73
N PRO A 17 23.87 4.12 -9.88
CA PRO A 17 24.83 3.94 -8.79
C PRO A 17 24.55 4.80 -7.55
N CYS A 18 23.84 5.92 -7.69
CA CYS A 18 23.43 6.76 -6.56
C CYS A 18 22.61 5.98 -5.52
N CYS A 19 21.81 4.99 -5.96
CA CYS A 19 20.95 4.20 -5.09
C CYS A 19 21.78 3.41 -4.07
N LYS A 20 22.76 2.64 -4.55
CA LYS A 20 23.70 1.89 -3.72
C LYS A 20 24.49 2.81 -2.80
N LYS A 21 25.01 3.91 -3.34
CA LYS A 21 25.82 4.87 -2.57
C LYS A 21 25.06 5.40 -1.36
N ILE A 22 23.84 5.91 -1.57
CA ILE A 22 22.99 6.47 -0.51
C ILE A 22 22.68 5.43 0.57
N LEU A 23 22.34 4.19 0.16
CA LEU A 23 22.06 3.11 1.10
C LEU A 23 23.30 2.76 1.95
N GLN A 24 24.48 2.62 1.33
CA GLN A 24 25.73 2.28 2.02
C GLN A 24 26.19 3.39 2.97
N GLU A 25 26.07 4.66 2.57
CA GLU A 25 26.39 5.83 3.41
C GLU A 25 25.50 5.90 4.66
N ASN A 26 24.33 5.26 4.64
CA ASN A 26 23.40 5.19 5.78
C ASN A 26 23.44 3.83 6.50
N GLY A 27 24.54 3.08 6.35
CA GLY A 27 24.80 1.85 7.12
C GLY A 27 24.10 0.59 6.63
N ILE A 28 23.49 0.62 5.44
CA ILE A 28 22.83 -0.53 4.83
C ILE A 28 23.82 -1.25 3.90
N GLN A 29 24.04 -2.54 4.13
CA GLN A 29 24.84 -3.37 3.24
C GLN A 29 24.07 -3.63 1.95
N VAL A 30 24.70 -3.36 0.81
CA VAL A 30 24.09 -3.52 -0.51
C VAL A 30 24.85 -4.56 -1.32
N THR A 31 24.11 -5.53 -1.86
CA THR A 31 24.59 -6.50 -2.84
C THR A 31 23.89 -6.27 -4.16
N GLU A 32 24.64 -6.20 -5.25
CA GLU A 32 24.10 -6.08 -6.61
C GLU A 32 24.32 -7.41 -7.34
N LYS A 33 23.22 -8.08 -7.74
CA LYS A 33 23.27 -9.27 -8.59
C LYS A 33 22.22 -9.12 -9.67
N GLN A 34 22.63 -9.16 -10.93
CA GLN A 34 21.76 -8.89 -12.07
C GLN A 34 21.46 -10.18 -12.84
N ASN A 35 20.43 -10.14 -13.69
CA ASN A 35 20.08 -11.22 -14.62
C ASN A 35 19.84 -12.58 -13.95
N MET A 36 19.38 -12.58 -12.70
CA MET A 36 19.00 -13.81 -11.99
C MET A 36 17.73 -14.39 -12.59
N SER A 37 17.70 -15.71 -12.77
CA SER A 37 16.44 -16.41 -13.03
C SER A 37 15.52 -16.32 -11.81
N LYS A 38 14.25 -16.70 -11.98
CA LYS A 38 13.30 -16.77 -10.86
C LYS A 38 13.82 -17.70 -9.74
N ASP A 39 14.40 -18.84 -10.11
CA ASP A 39 14.89 -19.85 -9.17
C ASP A 39 16.15 -19.36 -8.44
N ASP A 40 17.06 -18.67 -9.15
CA ASP A 40 18.23 -18.04 -8.53
C ASP A 40 17.82 -16.96 -7.53
N LEU A 41 16.83 -16.13 -7.89
CA LEU A 41 16.32 -15.10 -7.00
C LEU A 41 15.66 -15.71 -5.74
N ILE A 42 14.90 -16.79 -5.88
CA ILE A 42 14.31 -17.54 -4.76
C ILE A 42 15.38 -18.09 -3.82
N ALA A 43 16.50 -18.59 -4.37
CA ALA A 43 17.61 -19.09 -3.57
C ALA A 43 18.33 -17.96 -2.83
N GLU A 44 18.55 -16.83 -3.50
CA GLU A 44 19.33 -15.70 -3.01
C GLU A 44 18.58 -14.85 -1.96
N ILE A 45 17.27 -14.62 -2.16
CA ILE A 45 16.51 -13.58 -1.42
C ILE A 45 16.37 -13.82 0.09
N LYS A 46 16.61 -15.05 0.56
CA LYS A 46 16.43 -15.49 1.95
C LYS A 46 17.24 -14.67 2.97
N GLU A 47 18.38 -14.15 2.53
CA GLU A 47 19.39 -13.48 3.36
C GLU A 47 19.22 -11.96 3.46
N TYR A 48 18.20 -11.40 2.81
CA TYR A 48 18.04 -9.95 2.66
C TYR A 48 16.82 -9.41 3.40
N ASP A 49 16.99 -8.24 4.01
CA ASP A 49 15.90 -7.48 4.64
C ASP A 49 15.12 -6.67 3.60
N GLY A 50 15.77 -6.31 2.49
CA GLY A 50 15.15 -5.54 1.41
C GLY A 50 15.56 -5.98 0.01
N LEU A 51 14.68 -5.73 -0.95
CA LEU A 51 14.90 -5.96 -2.36
C LEU A 51 14.62 -4.69 -3.14
N VAL A 52 15.57 -4.24 -3.95
CA VAL A 52 15.35 -3.17 -4.93
C VAL A 52 15.28 -3.77 -6.33
N VAL A 53 14.21 -3.44 -7.04
CA VAL A 53 13.94 -3.89 -8.41
C VAL A 53 13.60 -2.71 -9.32
N ARG A 54 13.55 -2.96 -10.63
CA ARG A 54 13.01 -2.06 -11.64
C ARG A 54 11.82 -2.69 -12.35
N SER A 55 11.98 -3.15 -13.59
CA SER A 55 10.88 -3.62 -14.45
C SER A 55 11.10 -5.03 -14.98
N ALA A 56 12.34 -5.50 -15.01
CA ALA A 56 12.68 -6.82 -15.53
C ALA A 56 12.41 -7.92 -14.49
N THR A 57 12.85 -7.72 -13.24
CA THR A 57 12.67 -8.71 -12.18
C THR A 57 11.20 -8.80 -11.79
N LYS A 58 10.61 -9.99 -11.87
CA LYS A 58 9.25 -10.27 -11.42
C LYS A 58 9.27 -10.77 -9.97
N VAL A 59 8.82 -9.94 -9.04
CA VAL A 59 8.70 -10.26 -7.61
C VAL A 59 7.35 -10.95 -7.37
N THR A 60 7.26 -12.19 -7.84
CA THR A 60 6.05 -13.04 -7.74
C THR A 60 5.81 -13.54 -6.31
N ALA A 61 4.61 -14.06 -6.04
CA ALA A 61 4.29 -14.75 -4.78
C ALA A 61 5.35 -15.79 -4.37
N ASP A 62 5.90 -16.57 -5.31
CA ASP A 62 6.93 -17.59 -4.99
C ASP A 62 8.23 -16.96 -4.45
N VAL A 63 8.65 -15.83 -5.03
CA VAL A 63 9.82 -15.06 -4.57
C VAL A 63 9.55 -14.49 -3.18
N ILE A 64 8.37 -13.89 -3.01
CA ILE A 64 7.92 -13.31 -1.74
C ILE A 64 7.89 -14.39 -0.66
N ASN A 65 7.27 -15.53 -0.92
CA ASN A 65 7.11 -16.64 0.03
C ASN A 65 8.45 -17.27 0.42
N ALA A 66 9.41 -17.36 -0.52
CA ALA A 66 10.75 -17.84 -0.23
C ALA A 66 11.56 -16.90 0.70
N ALA A 67 11.25 -15.60 0.72
CA ALA A 67 12.05 -14.60 1.41
C ALA A 67 11.77 -14.54 2.92
N GLY A 68 12.55 -15.27 3.72
CA GLY A 68 12.31 -15.40 5.18
C GLY A 68 12.47 -14.10 5.99
N ASN A 69 13.38 -13.22 5.58
CA ASN A 69 13.74 -12.00 6.32
C ASN A 69 13.27 -10.69 5.65
N LEU A 70 12.68 -10.80 4.45
CA LEU A 70 12.35 -9.64 3.64
C LEU A 70 11.25 -8.83 4.32
N LYS A 71 11.50 -7.52 4.46
CA LYS A 71 10.60 -6.54 5.06
C LYS A 71 10.16 -5.48 4.05
N ILE A 72 10.95 -5.29 2.98
CA ILE A 72 10.67 -4.25 1.99
C ILE A 72 11.06 -4.64 0.56
N VAL A 73 10.19 -4.28 -0.39
CA VAL A 73 10.45 -4.29 -1.82
C VAL A 73 10.36 -2.86 -2.33
N GLY A 74 11.49 -2.29 -2.75
CA GLY A 74 11.56 -0.97 -3.36
C GLY A 74 11.63 -1.06 -4.88
N ARG A 75 10.63 -0.53 -5.57
CA ARG A 75 10.62 -0.44 -7.04
C ARG A 75 11.13 0.93 -7.46
N ALA A 76 12.28 0.99 -8.12
CA ALA A 76 12.82 2.21 -8.73
C ALA A 76 12.04 2.56 -10.02
N GLY A 77 10.85 3.15 -9.83
CA GLY A 77 9.93 3.63 -10.85
C GLY A 77 8.49 3.72 -10.32
N THR A 78 7.58 4.29 -11.09
CA THR A 78 6.19 4.57 -10.65
C THR A 78 5.26 3.34 -10.59
N GLY A 79 5.23 2.52 -11.64
CA GLY A 79 4.47 1.26 -11.64
C GLY A 79 5.02 0.19 -10.72
N VAL A 80 4.18 -0.73 -10.26
CA VAL A 80 4.57 -1.90 -9.47
C VAL A 80 4.02 -3.19 -10.09
N ASP A 81 3.76 -3.17 -11.40
CA ASP A 81 3.10 -4.26 -12.14
C ASP A 81 3.92 -5.56 -12.15
N ASN A 82 5.22 -5.47 -11.83
CA ASN A 82 6.13 -6.60 -11.68
C ASN A 82 6.29 -7.08 -10.21
N VAL A 83 5.50 -6.55 -9.28
CA VAL A 83 5.50 -6.94 -7.86
C VAL A 83 4.12 -7.43 -7.49
N ASP A 84 4.04 -8.63 -6.91
CA ASP A 84 2.80 -9.16 -6.35
C ASP A 84 2.53 -8.46 -5.01
N VAL A 85 1.84 -7.32 -5.08
CA VAL A 85 1.55 -6.47 -3.93
C VAL A 85 0.66 -7.18 -2.92
N ASP A 86 -0.27 -8.03 -3.38
CA ASP A 86 -1.18 -8.76 -2.51
C ASP A 86 -0.41 -9.82 -1.70
N ALA A 87 0.43 -10.63 -2.35
CA ALA A 87 1.30 -11.58 -1.66
C ALA A 87 2.27 -10.88 -0.69
N ALA A 88 2.84 -9.74 -1.09
CA ALA A 88 3.71 -8.95 -0.21
C ALA A 88 2.93 -8.44 1.00
N THR A 89 1.70 -7.95 0.80
CA THR A 89 0.83 -7.48 1.86
C THR A 89 0.48 -8.60 2.82
N ILE A 90 0.09 -9.79 2.35
CA ILE A 90 -0.22 -10.94 3.22
C ILE A 90 1.00 -11.32 4.07
N LYS A 91 2.19 -11.30 3.47
CA LYS A 91 3.45 -11.58 4.17
C LYS A 91 3.94 -10.43 5.07
N GLY A 92 3.23 -9.29 5.08
CA GLY A 92 3.58 -8.14 5.90
C GLY A 92 4.82 -7.38 5.41
N ILE A 93 5.12 -7.47 4.11
CA ILE A 93 6.25 -6.83 3.43
C ILE A 93 5.78 -5.52 2.82
N ILE A 94 6.53 -4.45 3.08
CA ILE A 94 6.26 -3.12 2.52
C ILE A 94 6.64 -3.11 1.05
N VAL A 95 5.75 -2.63 0.18
CA VAL A 95 6.08 -2.30 -1.21
C VAL A 95 6.16 -0.79 -1.34
N MET A 96 7.28 -0.29 -1.87
CA MET A 96 7.46 1.13 -2.19
C MET A 96 7.76 1.34 -3.67
N ASN A 97 7.34 2.47 -4.20
CA ASN A 97 7.63 2.92 -5.56
C ASN A 97 8.19 4.36 -5.55
N THR A 98 8.53 4.90 -6.72
CA THR A 98 8.98 6.29 -6.86
C THR A 98 7.97 7.09 -7.69
N PRO A 99 6.89 7.65 -7.09
CA PRO A 99 5.74 8.18 -7.83
C PRO A 99 6.04 9.30 -8.82
N SER A 100 7.11 10.07 -8.57
CA SER A 100 7.49 11.26 -9.35
C SER A 100 8.63 11.03 -10.32
N GLY A 101 9.51 10.04 -10.08
CA GLY A 101 10.84 9.96 -10.70
C GLY A 101 10.85 9.93 -12.24
N ASN A 102 9.81 9.35 -12.85
CA ASN A 102 9.68 9.24 -14.30
C ASN A 102 8.71 10.24 -14.96
N THR A 103 8.09 11.15 -14.21
CA THR A 103 6.99 12.01 -14.71
C THR A 103 7.38 12.76 -15.98
N ILE A 104 8.53 13.45 -15.93
CA ILE A 104 9.00 14.30 -17.03
C ILE A 104 9.32 13.47 -18.28
N SER A 105 10.06 12.37 -18.12
CA SER A 105 10.47 11.54 -19.25
C SER A 105 9.30 10.82 -19.91
N ALA A 106 8.30 10.39 -19.13
CA ALA A 106 7.09 9.79 -19.68
C ALA A 106 6.24 10.82 -20.44
N ALA A 107 6.16 12.06 -19.92
CA ALA A 107 5.49 13.15 -20.61
C ALA A 107 6.20 13.52 -21.92
N GLU A 108 7.54 13.60 -21.92
CA GLU A 108 8.36 13.86 -23.10
C GLU A 108 8.17 12.78 -24.17
N LEU A 109 8.17 11.50 -23.80
CA LEU A 109 7.92 10.42 -24.76
C LEU A 109 6.50 10.48 -25.33
N THR A 110 5.50 10.77 -24.49
CA THR A 110 4.11 10.95 -24.95
C THR A 110 4.02 12.07 -25.99
N CYS A 111 4.61 13.23 -25.69
CA CYS A 111 4.67 14.36 -26.63
C CYS A 111 5.42 14.00 -27.91
N THR A 112 6.51 13.22 -27.78
CA THR A 112 7.30 12.72 -28.93
C THR A 112 6.46 11.82 -29.83
N LEU A 113 5.66 10.91 -29.26
CA LEU A 113 4.76 10.05 -30.03
C LEU A 113 3.63 10.85 -30.69
N LEU A 114 3.02 11.82 -30.00
CA LEU A 114 2.02 12.72 -30.59
C LEU A 114 2.56 13.46 -31.82
N MET A 115 3.76 14.06 -31.70
CA MET A 115 4.44 14.73 -32.81
C MET A 115 4.81 13.76 -33.94
N SER A 116 5.32 12.58 -33.59
CA SER A 116 5.74 11.56 -34.55
C SER A 116 4.57 11.02 -35.36
N LEU A 117 3.41 10.81 -34.72
CA LEU A 117 2.16 10.42 -35.39
C LEU A 117 1.64 11.53 -36.31
N SER A 118 1.85 12.79 -35.95
CA SER A 118 1.44 13.93 -36.79
C SER A 118 2.24 13.99 -38.09
N ARG A 119 3.51 13.56 -38.08
CA ARG A 119 4.47 13.79 -39.17
C ARG A 119 5.07 12.52 -39.78
N HIS A 120 4.68 11.33 -39.33
CA HIS A 120 5.19 10.02 -39.78
C HIS A 120 6.72 9.89 -39.68
N VAL A 121 7.34 10.51 -38.67
CA VAL A 121 8.80 10.65 -38.58
C VAL A 121 9.53 9.29 -38.61
N PRO A 122 9.15 8.29 -37.79
CA PRO A 122 9.84 7.00 -37.79
C PRO A 122 9.72 6.28 -39.14
N GLN A 123 8.52 6.24 -39.73
CA GLN A 123 8.28 5.59 -41.01
C GLN A 123 9.04 6.27 -42.16
N ALA A 124 9.06 7.60 -42.19
CA ALA A 124 9.80 8.37 -43.19
C ALA A 124 11.32 8.15 -43.05
N ALA A 125 11.84 8.14 -41.82
CA ALA A 125 13.25 7.86 -41.56
C ALA A 125 13.64 6.43 -41.99
N MET A 126 12.80 5.43 -41.72
CA MET A 126 13.04 4.06 -42.19
C MET A 126 13.01 3.96 -43.73
N SER A 127 12.09 4.67 -44.38
CA SER A 127 12.02 4.75 -45.84
C SER A 127 13.32 5.30 -46.45
N MET A 128 13.85 6.40 -45.88
CA MET A 128 15.12 6.99 -46.30
C MET A 128 16.31 6.02 -46.13
N LYS A 129 16.36 5.31 -44.99
CA LYS A 129 17.40 4.29 -44.74
C LYS A 129 17.33 3.11 -45.71
N ALA A 130 16.15 2.80 -46.24
CA ALA A 130 15.94 1.80 -47.28
C ALA A 130 16.26 2.31 -48.70
N GLY A 131 16.70 3.57 -48.86
CA GLY A 131 17.06 4.17 -50.15
C GLY A 131 15.89 4.81 -50.91
N ASN A 132 14.71 4.92 -50.31
CA ASN A 132 13.51 5.47 -50.97
C ASN A 132 13.36 6.98 -50.73
N TRP A 133 12.85 7.72 -51.72
CA TRP A 133 12.52 9.16 -51.64
C TRP A 133 11.01 9.41 -51.71
N ASP A 134 10.29 8.98 -50.67
CA ASP A 134 8.83 8.87 -50.62
C ASP A 134 8.11 10.17 -50.19
N ARG A 135 8.52 11.36 -50.69
CA ARG A 135 7.99 12.67 -50.23
C ARG A 135 6.45 12.77 -50.28
N LYS A 136 5.81 12.21 -51.30
CA LYS A 136 4.35 12.27 -51.49
C LYS A 136 3.58 11.34 -50.53
N LYS A 137 4.21 10.29 -50.04
CA LYS A 137 3.60 9.26 -49.19
C LYS A 137 3.37 9.76 -47.75
N PHE A 138 4.28 10.59 -47.25
CA PHE A 138 4.30 11.04 -45.85
C PHE A 138 3.70 12.44 -45.66
N MET A 139 2.51 12.69 -46.23
CA MET A 139 1.76 13.91 -45.96
C MET A 139 1.29 13.93 -44.50
N GLY A 140 1.85 14.82 -43.69
CA GLY A 140 1.52 14.96 -42.27
C GLY A 140 0.37 15.93 -42.00
N ALA A 141 0.13 16.17 -40.71
CA ALA A 141 -0.82 17.18 -40.22
C ALA A 141 -0.13 18.15 -39.24
N GLU A 142 -0.61 19.39 -39.24
CA GLU A 142 -0.25 20.37 -38.21
C GLU A 142 -1.04 20.11 -36.93
N MET A 143 -0.38 20.29 -35.77
CA MET A 143 -1.02 20.18 -34.45
C MET A 143 -1.66 21.49 -34.00
N TYR A 144 -1.24 22.63 -34.55
CA TYR A 144 -1.76 23.95 -34.18
C TYR A 144 -3.29 24.00 -34.36
N GLY A 145 -4.00 24.44 -33.32
CA GLY A 145 -5.46 24.53 -33.28
C GLY A 145 -6.20 23.19 -33.15
N LYS A 146 -5.51 22.05 -33.14
CA LYS A 146 -6.11 20.72 -32.92
C LYS A 146 -6.43 20.49 -31.45
N ILE A 147 -7.37 19.58 -31.20
CA ILE A 147 -7.83 19.23 -29.86
C ILE A 147 -7.15 17.94 -29.40
N LEU A 148 -6.45 18.00 -28.27
CA LEU A 148 -5.91 16.87 -27.53
C LEU A 148 -6.84 16.53 -26.35
N GLY A 149 -7.40 15.34 -26.35
CA GLY A 149 -8.05 14.73 -25.20
C GLY A 149 -7.04 14.04 -24.29
N ILE A 150 -7.02 14.40 -23.01
CA ILE A 150 -6.13 13.82 -22.00
C ILE A 150 -6.98 13.07 -20.99
N VAL A 151 -6.86 11.75 -20.97
CA VAL A 151 -7.63 10.87 -20.08
C VAL A 151 -6.72 10.44 -18.94
N GLY A 152 -6.96 10.96 -17.74
CA GLY A 152 -6.03 10.94 -16.62
C GLY A 152 -5.24 12.25 -16.54
N LEU A 153 -5.58 13.08 -15.55
CA LEU A 153 -5.02 14.40 -15.29
C LEU A 153 -4.17 14.39 -14.02
N GLY A 154 -3.45 13.29 -13.79
CA GLY A 154 -2.40 13.21 -12.79
C GLY A 154 -1.12 13.95 -13.20
N ARG A 155 -0.01 13.60 -12.56
CA ARG A 155 1.32 14.24 -12.77
C ARG A 155 1.74 14.27 -14.25
N ILE A 156 1.63 13.13 -14.95
CA ILE A 156 2.06 13.04 -16.36
C ILE A 156 1.08 13.78 -17.27
N GLY A 157 -0.24 13.61 -17.09
CA GLY A 157 -1.26 14.27 -17.89
C GLY A 157 -1.13 15.80 -17.85
N LYS A 158 -0.86 16.37 -16.66
CA LYS A 158 -0.53 17.78 -16.49
C LYS A 158 0.67 18.22 -17.34
N GLU A 159 1.79 17.50 -17.24
CA GLU A 159 3.02 17.83 -17.95
C GLU A 159 2.86 17.73 -19.47
N VAL A 160 2.04 16.78 -19.95
CA VAL A 160 1.68 16.65 -21.37
C VAL A 160 0.81 17.83 -21.81
N ALA A 161 -0.19 18.23 -21.02
CA ALA A 161 -1.06 19.36 -21.34
C ALA A 161 -0.27 20.65 -21.58
N ILE A 162 0.58 21.02 -20.61
CA ILE A 162 1.40 22.24 -20.66
C ILE A 162 2.30 22.26 -21.91
N ARG A 163 2.92 21.11 -22.23
CA ARG A 163 3.80 20.99 -23.41
C ARG A 163 3.01 21.10 -24.71
N MET A 164 1.86 20.43 -24.82
CA MET A 164 1.07 20.42 -26.06
C MET A 164 0.33 21.74 -26.32
N GLN A 165 -0.05 22.47 -25.26
CA GLN A 165 -0.51 23.85 -25.37
C GLN A 165 0.56 24.78 -25.96
N SER A 166 1.84 24.54 -25.66
CA SER A 166 2.95 25.31 -26.24
C SER A 166 3.10 25.10 -27.75
N PHE A 167 2.53 24.03 -28.31
CA PHE A 167 2.39 23.80 -29.76
C PHE A 167 1.10 24.39 -30.34
N GLY A 168 0.32 25.12 -29.54
CA GLY A 168 -0.96 25.72 -29.93
C GLY A 168 -2.12 24.73 -30.00
N MET A 169 -2.01 23.55 -29.39
CA MET A 169 -3.15 22.64 -29.24
C MET A 169 -4.12 23.14 -28.17
N LYS A 170 -5.40 22.85 -28.35
CA LYS A 170 -6.42 22.96 -27.29
C LYS A 170 -6.45 21.67 -26.50
N THR A 171 -6.42 21.75 -25.17
CA THR A 171 -6.44 20.57 -24.28
C THR A 171 -7.75 20.46 -23.53
N ILE A 172 -8.42 19.34 -23.67
CA ILE A 172 -9.58 18.92 -22.88
C ILE A 172 -9.24 17.61 -22.16
N GLY A 173 -9.92 17.30 -21.06
CA GLY A 173 -9.57 16.11 -20.30
C GLY A 173 -10.68 15.53 -19.45
N TYR A 174 -10.38 14.36 -18.89
CA TYR A 174 -11.24 13.67 -17.94
C TYR A 174 -10.38 13.07 -16.83
N ASP A 175 -10.74 13.36 -15.58
CA ASP A 175 -10.17 12.69 -14.41
C ASP A 175 -11.19 12.68 -13.27
N PRO A 176 -11.59 11.50 -12.74
CA PRO A 176 -12.60 11.44 -11.67
C PRO A 176 -12.05 11.82 -10.29
N ILE A 177 -10.73 11.99 -10.15
CA ILE A 177 -10.05 12.22 -8.87
C ILE A 177 -9.61 13.68 -8.74
N THR A 178 -9.08 14.25 -9.83
CA THR A 178 -8.53 15.60 -9.83
C THR A 178 -9.65 16.63 -9.97
N PRO A 179 -9.82 17.58 -9.04
CA PRO A 179 -10.91 18.53 -9.11
C PRO A 179 -10.84 19.46 -10.36
N PRO A 180 -11.99 19.81 -10.99
CA PRO A 180 -12.02 20.67 -12.19
C PRO A 180 -11.30 22.02 -12.02
N GLU A 181 -11.41 22.63 -10.85
CA GLU A 181 -10.74 23.88 -10.51
C GLU A 181 -9.21 23.77 -10.58
N VAL A 182 -8.65 22.61 -10.21
CA VAL A 182 -7.21 22.36 -10.26
C VAL A 182 -6.76 22.25 -11.72
N THR A 183 -7.49 21.49 -12.55
CA THR A 183 -7.13 21.31 -13.96
C THR A 183 -7.33 22.57 -14.80
N ALA A 184 -8.28 23.43 -14.42
CA ALA A 184 -8.46 24.73 -15.04
C ALA A 184 -7.22 25.62 -14.86
N THR A 185 -6.51 25.53 -13.72
CA THR A 185 -5.22 26.24 -13.55
C THR A 185 -4.12 25.77 -14.50
N TRP A 186 -4.28 24.59 -15.11
CA TRP A 186 -3.36 24.07 -16.13
C TRP A 186 -3.85 24.32 -17.56
N GLY A 187 -4.94 25.10 -17.73
CA GLY A 187 -5.56 25.34 -19.03
C GLY A 187 -6.25 24.12 -19.63
N VAL A 188 -6.66 23.14 -18.82
CA VAL A 188 -7.39 21.95 -19.26
C VAL A 188 -8.84 22.03 -18.83
N GLU A 189 -9.75 22.03 -19.79
CA GLU A 189 -11.18 21.93 -19.53
C GLU A 189 -11.56 20.47 -19.27
N GLN A 190 -12.12 20.20 -18.08
CA GLN A 190 -12.62 18.87 -17.75
C GLN A 190 -14.06 18.66 -18.23
N MET A 191 -14.33 17.46 -18.73
CA MET A 191 -15.66 17.04 -19.16
C MET A 191 -15.81 15.52 -19.06
N SER A 192 -17.04 15.02 -19.18
CA SER A 192 -17.28 13.57 -19.23
C SER A 192 -16.63 12.94 -20.47
N LEU A 193 -16.29 11.65 -20.38
CA LEU A 193 -15.74 10.90 -21.51
C LEU A 193 -16.63 10.98 -22.76
N GLU A 194 -17.95 10.92 -22.57
CA GLU A 194 -18.96 11.01 -23.63
C GLU A 194 -18.94 12.35 -24.37
N GLN A 195 -18.59 13.44 -23.68
CA GLN A 195 -18.41 14.76 -24.29
C GLN A 195 -17.02 14.91 -24.93
N LEU A 196 -16.01 14.22 -24.39
CA LEU A 196 -14.62 14.31 -24.79
C LEU A 196 -14.38 13.62 -26.15
N TRP A 197 -14.82 12.37 -26.32
CA TRP A 197 -14.57 11.56 -27.52
C TRP A 197 -14.87 12.27 -28.86
N PRO A 198 -16.06 12.87 -29.07
CA PRO A 198 -16.41 13.47 -30.36
C PRO A 198 -15.59 14.72 -30.69
N GLN A 199 -14.82 15.27 -29.75
CA GLN A 199 -14.06 16.51 -29.93
C GLN A 199 -12.58 16.26 -30.25
N CYS A 200 -12.03 15.11 -29.88
CA CYS A 200 -10.59 14.85 -29.94
C CYS A 200 -10.08 14.58 -31.37
N ASP A 201 -9.06 15.33 -31.78
CA ASP A 201 -8.24 14.97 -32.94
C ASP A 201 -7.12 13.99 -32.52
N TYR A 202 -6.65 14.14 -31.27
CA TYR A 202 -5.68 13.28 -30.61
C TYR A 202 -6.19 12.88 -29.23
N ILE A 203 -5.90 11.66 -28.78
CA ILE A 203 -6.18 11.18 -27.42
C ILE A 203 -4.90 10.62 -26.81
N THR A 204 -4.63 10.95 -25.56
CA THR A 204 -3.57 10.30 -24.76
C THR A 204 -4.14 9.82 -23.42
N VAL A 205 -3.70 8.64 -22.98
CA VAL A 205 -4.13 8.04 -21.71
C VAL A 205 -2.99 8.04 -20.69
N HIS A 206 -3.32 8.43 -19.45
CA HIS A 206 -2.42 8.54 -18.30
C HIS A 206 -3.07 8.05 -17.00
N THR A 207 -3.96 7.06 -17.10
CA THR A 207 -4.59 6.41 -15.95
C THR A 207 -3.79 5.20 -15.48
N PRO A 208 -3.91 4.76 -14.22
CA PRO A 208 -3.52 3.40 -13.84
C PRO A 208 -4.38 2.37 -14.59
N LEU A 209 -3.91 1.12 -14.65
CA LEU A 209 -4.73 -0.01 -15.12
C LEU A 209 -5.50 -0.59 -13.93
N MET A 210 -6.83 -0.54 -14.01
CA MET A 210 -7.78 -1.03 -13.00
C MET A 210 -9.01 -1.56 -13.73
N PRO A 211 -9.92 -2.31 -13.08
CA PRO A 211 -11.14 -2.80 -13.72
C PRO A 211 -11.97 -1.71 -14.42
N SER A 212 -11.96 -0.47 -13.89
CA SER A 212 -12.67 0.68 -14.47
C SER A 212 -11.96 1.35 -15.64
N THR A 213 -10.67 1.08 -15.86
CA THR A 213 -9.85 1.70 -16.92
C THR A 213 -9.32 0.67 -17.93
N ALA A 214 -9.53 -0.62 -17.69
CA ALA A 214 -9.26 -1.68 -18.65
C ALA A 214 -10.20 -1.56 -19.86
N GLY A 215 -9.64 -1.52 -21.06
CA GLY A 215 -10.41 -1.33 -22.30
C GLY A 215 -11.16 -0.01 -22.36
N LEU A 216 -10.66 1.04 -21.69
CA LEU A 216 -11.26 2.38 -21.67
C LEU A 216 -11.45 2.93 -23.09
N LEU A 217 -10.46 2.70 -23.96
CA LEU A 217 -10.64 2.81 -25.39
C LEU A 217 -10.90 1.43 -26.00
N ASN A 218 -12.15 1.18 -26.41
CA ASN A 218 -12.66 -0.02 -27.06
C ASN A 218 -13.50 0.34 -28.31
N ASP A 219 -14.15 -0.64 -28.95
CA ASP A 219 -14.95 -0.42 -30.17
C ASP A 219 -16.03 0.67 -29.98
N THR A 220 -16.68 0.69 -28.82
CA THR A 220 -17.77 1.64 -28.51
C THR A 220 -17.24 3.07 -28.36
N SER A 221 -16.12 3.26 -27.65
CA SER A 221 -15.50 4.59 -27.54
C SER A 221 -14.90 5.04 -28.87
N PHE A 222 -14.26 4.15 -29.63
CA PHE A 222 -13.71 4.49 -30.95
C PHE A 222 -14.81 4.95 -31.91
N ALA A 223 -15.98 4.31 -31.89
CA ALA A 223 -17.13 4.71 -32.70
C ALA A 223 -17.64 6.13 -32.40
N LYS A 224 -17.46 6.61 -31.16
CA LYS A 224 -17.82 7.98 -30.74
C LYS A 224 -16.77 9.03 -31.11
N CYS A 225 -15.54 8.61 -31.39
CA CYS A 225 -14.45 9.52 -31.71
C CYS A 225 -14.61 10.13 -33.10
N LYS A 226 -13.91 11.25 -33.35
CA LYS A 226 -13.74 11.75 -34.72
C LYS A 226 -13.09 10.68 -35.60
N LYS A 227 -13.59 10.55 -36.83
CA LYS A 227 -12.95 9.70 -37.84
C LYS A 227 -11.52 10.17 -38.09
N GLY A 228 -10.55 9.26 -37.98
CA GLY A 228 -9.13 9.56 -38.13
C GLY A 228 -8.44 10.02 -36.84
N VAL A 229 -9.09 9.90 -35.68
CA VAL A 229 -8.48 10.19 -34.37
C VAL A 229 -7.16 9.44 -34.20
N LYS A 230 -6.15 10.07 -33.62
CA LYS A 230 -4.86 9.45 -33.29
C LYS A 230 -4.75 9.22 -31.79
N VAL A 231 -4.24 8.08 -31.37
CA VAL A 231 -4.18 7.71 -29.94
C VAL A 231 -2.76 7.43 -29.47
N VAL A 232 -2.44 7.79 -28.23
CA VAL A 232 -1.14 7.51 -27.60
C VAL A 232 -1.35 6.84 -26.25
N ASN A 233 -0.59 5.77 -25.99
CA ASN A 233 -0.53 5.11 -24.70
C ASN A 233 0.93 4.90 -24.27
N CYS A 234 1.36 5.72 -23.32
CA CYS A 234 2.61 5.56 -22.58
C CYS A 234 2.36 5.26 -21.09
N ALA A 235 1.15 4.80 -20.75
CA ALA A 235 0.72 4.60 -19.37
C ALA A 235 0.83 3.12 -19.00
N ARG A 236 -0.16 2.30 -19.36
CA ARG A 236 -0.17 0.86 -19.13
C ARG A 236 -0.84 0.12 -20.29
N GLY A 237 -0.34 -1.07 -20.59
CA GLY A 237 -1.00 -2.01 -21.49
C GLY A 237 -2.42 -2.30 -21.03
N GLY A 238 -3.34 -2.53 -21.96
CA GLY A 238 -4.74 -2.87 -21.65
C GLY A 238 -5.66 -1.69 -21.31
N ILE A 239 -5.15 -0.45 -21.15
CA ILE A 239 -6.04 0.74 -21.06
C ILE A 239 -6.74 0.97 -22.40
N ILE A 240 -6.01 0.76 -23.50
CA ILE A 240 -6.58 0.66 -24.83
C ILE A 240 -6.73 -0.84 -25.11
N ASP A 241 -7.93 -1.26 -25.49
CA ASP A 241 -8.17 -2.61 -26.01
C ASP A 241 -7.42 -2.76 -27.34
N GLU A 242 -6.42 -3.64 -27.35
CA GLU A 242 -5.50 -3.83 -28.48
C GLU A 242 -6.21 -4.37 -29.73
N ASP A 243 -7.20 -5.24 -29.56
CA ASP A 243 -7.95 -5.82 -30.66
C ASP A 243 -8.94 -4.80 -31.24
N ALA A 244 -9.60 -4.02 -30.38
CA ALA A 244 -10.46 -2.91 -30.82
C ALA A 244 -9.65 -1.82 -31.53
N LEU A 245 -8.45 -1.51 -31.04
CA LEU A 245 -7.54 -0.58 -31.71
C LEU A 245 -7.16 -1.08 -33.10
N LEU A 246 -6.83 -2.36 -33.26
CA LEU A 246 -6.50 -2.93 -34.55
C LEU A 246 -7.68 -2.78 -35.54
N ARG A 247 -8.90 -3.14 -35.13
CA ARG A 247 -10.11 -2.95 -35.96
C ARG A 247 -10.36 -1.48 -36.30
N ALA A 248 -10.13 -0.58 -35.35
CA ALA A 248 -10.28 0.86 -35.56
C ALA A 248 -9.24 1.41 -36.56
N LEU A 249 -8.01 0.89 -36.55
CA LEU A 249 -6.96 1.24 -37.50
C LEU A 249 -7.29 0.74 -38.92
N GLU A 250 -7.75 -0.51 -39.04
CA GLU A 250 -8.13 -1.13 -40.31
C GLU A 250 -9.32 -0.42 -40.98
N SER A 251 -10.33 -0.07 -40.18
CA SER A 251 -11.50 0.72 -40.64
C SER A 251 -11.21 2.20 -40.86
N ARG A 252 -10.01 2.67 -40.49
CA ARG A 252 -9.59 4.09 -40.47
C ARG A 252 -10.44 4.98 -39.54
N GLN A 253 -11.18 4.38 -38.61
CA GLN A 253 -11.78 5.12 -37.51
C GLN A 253 -10.69 5.75 -36.65
N CYS A 254 -9.62 4.98 -36.38
CA CYS A 254 -8.36 5.49 -35.84
C CYS A 254 -7.36 5.73 -36.98
N GLY A 255 -6.79 6.94 -37.05
CA GLY A 255 -5.81 7.32 -38.07
C GLY A 255 -4.38 6.90 -37.77
N GLY A 256 -4.09 6.47 -36.55
CA GLY A 256 -2.77 5.99 -36.12
C GLY A 256 -2.62 5.91 -34.60
N ALA A 257 -1.65 5.13 -34.14
CA ALA A 257 -1.43 4.92 -32.71
C ALA A 257 0.05 4.93 -32.32
N GLY A 258 0.35 5.54 -31.16
CA GLY A 258 1.67 5.56 -30.54
C GLY A 258 1.63 4.72 -29.26
N LEU A 259 2.33 3.60 -29.22
CA LEU A 259 2.24 2.63 -28.13
C LEU A 259 3.62 2.40 -27.53
N ASP A 260 3.80 2.75 -26.25
CA ASP A 260 5.02 2.40 -25.51
C ASP A 260 4.83 1.14 -24.65
N VAL A 261 3.59 0.73 -24.41
CA VAL A 261 3.21 -0.34 -23.48
C VAL A 261 2.21 -1.28 -24.12
N PHE A 262 2.24 -2.55 -23.71
CA PHE A 262 1.41 -3.64 -24.24
C PHE A 262 0.84 -4.49 -23.10
N VAL A 263 -0.27 -5.19 -23.34
CA VAL A 263 -0.87 -6.12 -22.36
C VAL A 263 0.14 -7.22 -21.98
N GLU A 264 0.82 -7.77 -22.97
CA GLU A 264 1.93 -8.71 -22.79
C GLU A 264 3.23 -8.06 -23.26
N GLU A 265 4.24 -8.03 -22.39
CA GLU A 265 5.55 -7.45 -22.69
C GLU A 265 6.66 -8.49 -22.47
N PRO A 266 7.42 -8.88 -23.52
CA PRO A 266 7.31 -8.45 -24.93
C PRO A 266 6.04 -8.96 -25.65
N PRO A 267 5.46 -8.20 -26.60
CA PRO A 267 4.22 -8.60 -27.26
C PRO A 267 4.42 -9.80 -28.19
N LYS A 268 3.67 -10.87 -27.91
CA LYS A 268 3.59 -12.05 -28.80
C LYS A 268 2.78 -11.78 -30.05
N ASN A 269 1.63 -11.10 -29.89
CA ASN A 269 0.86 -10.63 -31.03
C ASN A 269 1.54 -9.42 -31.66
N ARG A 270 1.99 -9.59 -32.90
CA ARG A 270 2.74 -8.59 -33.65
C ARG A 270 1.86 -7.70 -34.54
N ALA A 271 0.55 -7.91 -34.58
CA ALA A 271 -0.35 -7.21 -35.51
C ALA A 271 -0.28 -5.69 -35.37
N LEU A 272 -0.44 -5.17 -34.15
CA LEU A 272 -0.29 -3.74 -33.88
C LEU A 272 1.15 -3.25 -34.13
N VAL A 273 2.15 -3.99 -33.66
CA VAL A 273 3.57 -3.60 -33.81
C VAL A 273 3.97 -3.48 -35.28
N ASN A 274 3.42 -4.33 -36.14
CA ASN A 274 3.73 -4.34 -37.57
C ASN A 274 2.80 -3.44 -38.40
N HIS A 275 1.76 -2.85 -37.80
CA HIS A 275 0.78 -2.05 -38.53
C HIS A 275 1.42 -0.73 -39.02
N PRO A 276 1.24 -0.32 -40.30
CA PRO A 276 1.96 0.82 -40.88
C PRO A 276 1.67 2.18 -40.22
N ASN A 277 0.49 2.33 -39.61
CA ASN A 277 0.08 3.54 -38.89
C ASN A 277 0.34 3.48 -37.37
N VAL A 278 1.08 2.47 -36.91
CA VAL A 278 1.47 2.34 -35.51
C VAL A 278 2.95 2.70 -35.35
N ILE A 279 3.26 3.46 -34.29
CA ILE A 279 4.61 3.71 -33.81
C ILE A 279 4.69 3.04 -32.44
N SER A 280 5.47 1.98 -32.34
CA SER A 280 5.64 1.24 -31.09
C SER A 280 7.04 1.40 -30.51
N CYS A 281 7.12 1.54 -29.20
CA CYS A 281 8.37 1.57 -28.43
C CYS A 281 8.38 0.44 -27.39
N PRO A 282 9.56 -0.11 -27.03
CA PRO A 282 9.67 -1.18 -26.03
C PRO A 282 9.72 -0.62 -24.60
N HIS A 283 8.64 0.02 -24.14
CA HIS A 283 8.47 0.53 -22.78
C HIS A 283 9.61 1.49 -22.34
N LEU A 284 9.79 2.55 -23.12
CA LEU A 284 10.84 3.55 -22.97
C LEU A 284 10.45 4.74 -22.08
N GLY A 285 9.22 4.83 -21.58
CA GLY A 285 8.71 6.03 -20.86
C GLY A 285 9.58 6.48 -19.68
N ALA A 286 10.32 5.58 -19.04
CA ALA A 286 11.27 5.90 -17.97
C ALA A 286 12.74 5.67 -18.36
N SER A 287 13.02 5.32 -19.61
CA SER A 287 14.34 4.91 -20.10
C SER A 287 15.21 6.12 -20.49
N THR A 288 15.40 7.04 -19.54
CA THR A 288 16.29 8.21 -19.64
C THR A 288 17.28 8.22 -18.49
N LYS A 289 18.47 8.80 -18.69
CA LYS A 289 19.50 8.88 -17.62
C LYS A 289 18.95 9.63 -16.41
N GLU A 290 18.18 10.69 -16.66
CA GLU A 290 17.62 11.58 -15.65
C GLU A 290 16.53 10.88 -14.83
N ALA A 291 15.65 10.10 -15.47
CA ALA A 291 14.64 9.33 -14.74
C ALA A 291 15.28 8.19 -13.96
N GLN A 292 16.31 7.52 -14.50
CA GLN A 292 17.04 6.50 -13.76
C GLN A 292 17.72 7.04 -12.50
N ALA A 293 18.41 8.17 -12.63
CA ALA A 293 19.06 8.83 -11.49
C ALA A 293 18.04 9.25 -10.42
N ARG A 294 16.92 9.89 -10.83
CA ARG A 294 15.86 10.29 -9.89
C ARG A 294 15.21 9.08 -9.20
N CYS A 295 14.82 8.05 -9.95
CA CYS A 295 14.20 6.86 -9.36
C CYS A 295 15.17 6.11 -8.42
N GLY A 296 16.45 6.00 -8.78
CA GLY A 296 17.46 5.38 -7.93
C GLY A 296 17.69 6.17 -6.62
N GLN A 297 17.74 7.50 -6.72
CA GLN A 297 17.87 8.38 -5.57
C GLN A 297 16.64 8.34 -4.68
N ASP A 298 15.44 8.50 -5.27
CA ASP A 298 14.17 8.53 -4.56
C ASP A 298 13.96 7.25 -3.75
N ILE A 299 14.15 6.07 -4.36
CA ILE A 299 13.92 4.81 -3.65
C ILE A 299 14.90 4.61 -2.50
N ALA A 300 16.17 5.00 -2.68
CA ALA A 300 17.17 4.89 -1.64
C ALA A 300 16.87 5.82 -0.46
N LEU A 301 16.54 7.10 -0.75
CA LEU A 301 16.17 8.07 0.28
C LEU A 301 14.90 7.66 1.02
N GLN A 302 13.88 7.16 0.32
CA GLN A 302 12.65 6.68 0.94
C GLN A 302 12.91 5.52 1.91
N ILE A 303 13.74 4.56 1.52
CA ILE A 303 14.15 3.45 2.40
C ILE A 303 14.90 3.99 3.61
N VAL A 304 15.86 4.89 3.41
CA VAL A 304 16.65 5.49 4.50
C VAL A 304 15.75 6.28 5.46
N ASP A 305 14.87 7.13 4.94
CA ASP A 305 13.96 7.94 5.75
C ASP A 305 13.01 7.07 6.56
N MET A 306 12.52 5.96 6.00
CA MET A 306 11.70 4.99 6.73
C MET A 306 12.49 4.32 7.86
N VAL A 307 13.71 3.83 7.57
CA VAL A 307 14.58 3.17 8.56
C VAL A 307 14.95 4.13 9.70
N MET A 308 15.16 5.40 9.38
CA MET A 308 15.49 6.46 10.34
C MET A 308 14.28 7.07 11.04
N GLY A 309 13.07 6.62 10.70
CA GLY A 309 11.82 7.12 11.28
C GLY A 309 11.50 8.58 10.93
N LYS A 310 11.95 9.07 9.77
CA LYS A 310 11.70 10.44 9.28
C LYS A 310 10.41 10.54 8.48
N GLY A 311 10.02 9.48 7.77
CA GLY A 311 8.80 9.47 6.98
C GLY A 311 8.66 8.25 6.08
N LEU A 312 7.49 8.14 5.44
CA LEU A 312 7.19 7.09 4.47
C LEU A 312 6.56 7.70 3.23
N VAL A 313 7.31 7.69 2.14
CA VAL A 313 6.87 8.18 0.83
C VAL A 313 6.94 7.03 -0.16
N GLY A 314 5.96 6.93 -1.05
CA GLY A 314 5.94 5.89 -2.08
C GLY A 314 5.41 4.53 -1.61
N ALA A 315 4.96 4.39 -0.36
CA ALA A 315 4.34 3.14 0.10
C ALA A 315 3.04 2.84 -0.65
N VAL A 316 2.96 1.62 -1.18
CA VAL A 316 1.84 1.13 -1.99
C VAL A 316 0.83 0.33 -1.16
N ASN A 317 1.29 -0.41 -0.16
CA ASN A 317 0.45 -1.26 0.68
C ASN A 317 0.52 -0.96 2.19
N ALA A 318 1.26 0.09 2.58
CA ALA A 318 1.57 0.38 3.97
C ALA A 318 1.36 1.87 4.34
N GLN A 319 0.43 2.57 3.69
CA GLN A 319 0.22 4.01 3.93
C GLN A 319 -0.14 4.33 5.38
N VAL A 320 -0.73 3.37 6.10
CA VAL A 320 -1.04 3.49 7.53
C VAL A 320 0.21 3.75 8.39
N LEU A 321 1.39 3.35 7.93
CA LEU A 321 2.66 3.57 8.63
C LEU A 321 3.16 5.02 8.51
N ALA A 322 2.61 5.83 7.61
CA ALA A 322 3.05 7.22 7.45
C ALA A 322 2.87 8.08 8.72
N SER A 323 1.88 7.74 9.55
CA SER A 323 1.59 8.40 10.82
C SER A 323 2.15 7.67 12.04
N THR A 324 3.06 6.69 11.86
CA THR A 324 3.61 5.88 12.96
C THR A 324 5.02 6.26 13.37
N PHE A 325 5.55 7.40 12.90
CA PHE A 325 6.95 7.78 13.14
C PHE A 325 7.16 8.68 14.37
N SER A 326 6.10 9.01 15.13
CA SER A 326 6.21 9.82 16.34
C SER A 326 6.28 8.96 17.62
N PRO A 327 6.98 9.41 18.68
CA PRO A 327 6.97 8.71 19.97
C PRO A 327 5.56 8.48 20.54
N GLU A 328 4.66 9.44 20.34
CA GLU A 328 3.26 9.33 20.72
C GLU A 328 2.55 8.19 19.98
N SER A 329 2.67 8.14 18.65
CA SER A 329 2.07 7.06 17.84
C SER A 329 2.56 5.68 18.27
N HIS A 330 3.85 5.55 18.65
CA HIS A 330 4.39 4.29 19.16
C HIS A 330 3.74 3.82 20.46
N GLN A 331 3.41 4.74 21.36
CA GLN A 331 2.74 4.42 22.63
C GLN A 331 1.31 3.92 22.37
N TRP A 332 0.61 4.58 21.45
CA TRP A 332 -0.74 4.19 21.04
C TRP A 332 -0.77 2.85 20.29
N ILE A 333 0.20 2.59 19.40
CA ILE A 333 0.35 1.28 18.76
C ILE A 333 0.52 0.17 19.80
N LYS A 334 1.42 0.36 20.78
CA LYS A 334 1.61 -0.62 21.88
C LYS A 334 0.31 -0.84 22.66
N LEU A 335 -0.45 0.23 22.92
CA LEU A 335 -1.76 0.12 23.55
C LEU A 335 -2.73 -0.71 22.71
N GLY A 336 -2.80 -0.48 21.40
CA GLY A 336 -3.66 -1.25 20.50
C GLY A 336 -3.31 -2.74 20.53
N GLU A 337 -2.03 -3.07 20.35
CA GLU A 337 -1.51 -4.44 20.41
C GLU A 337 -1.85 -5.11 21.75
N ALA A 338 -1.62 -4.41 22.87
CA ALA A 338 -1.91 -4.92 24.21
C ALA A 338 -3.42 -5.14 24.45
N ILE A 339 -4.27 -4.18 24.07
CA ILE A 339 -5.74 -4.33 24.19
C ILE A 339 -6.23 -5.52 23.37
N GLY A 340 -5.73 -5.68 22.14
CA GLY A 340 -6.06 -6.83 21.30
C GLY A 340 -5.66 -8.16 21.96
N ALA A 341 -4.45 -8.23 22.51
CA ALA A 341 -3.97 -9.42 23.22
C ALA A 341 -4.77 -9.73 24.50
N VAL A 342 -5.16 -8.70 25.27
CA VAL A 342 -6.02 -8.85 26.45
C VAL A 342 -7.38 -9.40 26.07
N LEU A 343 -8.03 -8.81 25.06
CA LEU A 343 -9.36 -9.24 24.61
C LEU A 343 -9.34 -10.66 24.10
N LYS A 344 -8.31 -11.02 23.32
CA LYS A 344 -8.09 -12.39 22.86
C LYS A 344 -7.98 -13.36 24.03
N SER A 345 -7.10 -13.06 24.99
CA SER A 345 -6.81 -13.93 26.13
C SER A 345 -8.02 -14.08 27.06
N CYS A 346 -8.78 -13.01 27.26
CA CYS A 346 -9.94 -12.99 28.15
C CYS A 346 -11.25 -13.41 27.47
N THR A 347 -11.21 -13.82 26.19
CA THR A 347 -12.36 -14.39 25.50
C THR A 347 -12.41 -15.89 25.73
N THR A 348 -13.53 -16.37 26.27
CA THR A 348 -13.73 -17.80 26.59
C THR A 348 -14.03 -18.67 25.37
N SER A 349 -14.45 -18.05 24.26
CA SER A 349 -14.75 -18.75 23.02
C SER A 349 -13.48 -19.04 22.22
N LYS A 350 -13.33 -20.29 21.75
CA LYS A 350 -12.29 -20.69 20.79
C LYS A 350 -12.71 -20.48 19.33
N GLN A 351 -13.90 -19.92 19.09
CA GLN A 351 -14.38 -19.62 17.75
C GLN A 351 -13.77 -18.32 17.23
N PRO A 352 -13.59 -18.18 15.90
CA PRO A 352 -13.07 -16.95 15.30
C PRO A 352 -13.99 -15.76 15.57
N PHE A 353 -13.40 -14.57 15.69
CA PHE A 353 -14.14 -13.31 15.81
C PHE A 353 -14.96 -13.06 14.55
N SER A 354 -16.18 -12.55 14.68
CA SER A 354 -17.00 -12.17 13.50
C SER A 354 -16.92 -10.68 13.21
N GLN A 355 -16.79 -9.86 14.25
CA GLN A 355 -16.74 -8.41 14.14
C GLN A 355 -15.80 -7.81 15.18
N VAL A 356 -15.03 -6.79 14.78
CA VAL A 356 -14.19 -5.97 15.66
C VAL A 356 -14.54 -4.50 15.42
N LYS A 357 -14.94 -3.79 16.47
CA LYS A 357 -15.22 -2.36 16.45
C LYS A 357 -14.17 -1.63 17.28
N ILE A 358 -13.46 -0.70 16.67
CA ILE A 358 -12.47 0.16 17.34
C ILE A 358 -13.00 1.59 17.35
N THR A 359 -13.05 2.19 18.54
CA THR A 359 -13.46 3.59 18.75
C THR A 359 -12.33 4.35 19.42
N THR A 360 -11.65 5.22 18.67
CA THR A 360 -10.68 6.18 19.23
C THR A 360 -11.40 7.41 19.77
N GLN A 361 -10.97 7.94 20.92
CA GLN A 361 -11.63 9.04 21.60
C GLN A 361 -10.64 10.16 21.95
N GLY A 362 -11.05 11.41 21.74
CA GLY A 362 -10.26 12.61 22.07
C GLY A 362 -9.48 13.18 20.89
N ASP A 363 -9.28 14.50 20.90
CA ASP A 363 -8.84 15.27 19.73
C ASP A 363 -7.46 14.84 19.20
N GLY A 364 -6.55 14.44 20.10
CA GLY A 364 -5.22 13.94 19.74
C GLY A 364 -5.21 12.61 18.98
N LEU A 365 -6.33 11.89 18.93
CA LEU A 365 -6.45 10.59 18.26
C LEU A 365 -7.19 10.61 16.93
N LYS A 366 -7.55 11.80 16.42
CA LYS A 366 -8.34 11.95 15.19
C LYS A 366 -7.72 11.22 14.00
N ASP A 367 -6.42 11.39 13.80
CA ASP A 367 -5.68 10.82 12.66
C ASP A 367 -5.05 9.45 12.98
N SER A 368 -5.31 8.93 14.18
CA SER A 368 -4.70 7.71 14.72
C SER A 368 -5.49 6.44 14.40
N SER A 369 -6.76 6.60 14.00
CA SER A 369 -7.69 5.49 13.81
C SER A 369 -7.15 4.39 12.88
N GLY A 370 -6.37 4.74 11.85
CA GLY A 370 -5.77 3.79 10.91
C GLY A 370 -4.78 2.84 11.57
N TYR A 371 -3.71 3.37 12.18
CA TYR A 371 -2.69 2.52 12.82
C TYR A 371 -3.23 1.85 14.08
N MET A 372 -4.16 2.49 14.80
CA MET A 372 -4.81 1.88 15.97
C MET A 372 -5.61 0.64 15.60
N THR A 373 -6.39 0.71 14.53
CA THR A 373 -7.14 -0.44 14.01
C THR A 373 -6.17 -1.59 13.68
N SER A 374 -5.07 -1.29 12.99
CA SER A 374 -4.08 -2.30 12.61
C SER A 374 -3.39 -2.90 13.84
N ALA A 375 -3.00 -2.09 14.81
CA ALA A 375 -2.36 -2.51 16.05
C ALA A 375 -3.24 -3.43 16.90
N VAL A 376 -4.52 -3.08 17.06
CA VAL A 376 -5.51 -3.93 17.74
C VAL A 376 -5.64 -5.29 17.06
N MET A 377 -5.70 -5.29 15.72
CA MET A 377 -5.74 -6.54 14.97
C MET A 377 -4.46 -7.37 15.10
N VAL A 378 -3.28 -6.75 15.19
CA VAL A 378 -2.03 -7.47 15.51
C VAL A 378 -2.17 -8.20 16.84
N GLY A 379 -2.62 -7.51 17.89
CA GLY A 379 -2.85 -8.12 19.21
C GLY A 379 -3.85 -9.27 19.18
N LEU A 380 -4.97 -9.11 18.45
CA LEU A 380 -6.00 -10.14 18.32
C LEU A 380 -5.55 -11.37 17.52
N LEU A 381 -4.75 -11.17 16.48
CA LEU A 381 -4.40 -12.24 15.52
C LEU A 381 -3.08 -12.95 15.84
N SER A 382 -2.27 -12.44 16.76
CA SER A 382 -0.97 -13.04 17.12
C SER A 382 -1.16 -14.40 17.81
N ASP A 383 -1.05 -15.51 17.07
CA ASP A 383 -1.26 -16.90 17.58
C ASP A 383 -0.17 -17.91 17.20
N GLY A 384 1.01 -17.45 16.80
CA GLY A 384 2.09 -18.35 16.35
C GLY A 384 1.76 -19.14 15.07
N SER A 385 0.74 -18.71 14.31
CA SER A 385 0.43 -19.22 12.98
C SER A 385 1.53 -18.86 11.95
N GLN A 386 1.51 -19.49 10.77
CA GLN A 386 2.55 -19.31 9.74
C GLN A 386 2.76 -17.86 9.26
N SER A 387 1.75 -16.99 9.41
CA SER A 387 1.82 -15.58 9.00
C SER A 387 1.79 -14.68 10.22
N CYS A 388 2.94 -14.14 10.62
CA CYS A 388 3.05 -13.20 11.73
C CYS A 388 2.30 -11.90 11.41
N PRO A 389 1.26 -11.52 12.17
CA PRO A 389 0.56 -10.26 11.97
C PRO A 389 1.47 -9.07 12.27
N ASN A 390 1.36 -8.02 11.46
CA ASN A 390 1.98 -6.71 11.65
C ASN A 390 1.05 -5.61 11.11
N LEU A 391 1.45 -4.35 11.26
CA LEU A 391 0.62 -3.20 10.86
C LEU A 391 0.32 -3.15 9.34
N VAL A 392 1.03 -3.90 8.50
CA VAL A 392 0.81 -3.98 7.05
C VAL A 392 -0.24 -5.05 6.72
N ASN A 393 -0.13 -6.24 7.32
CA ASN A 393 -0.97 -7.39 6.94
C ASN A 393 -2.20 -7.61 7.82
N ALA A 394 -2.27 -7.01 9.01
CA ALA A 394 -3.28 -7.37 10.01
C ALA A 394 -4.72 -7.21 9.52
N LEU A 395 -5.03 -6.16 8.75
CA LEU A 395 -6.37 -5.95 8.18
C LEU A 395 -6.69 -6.94 7.05
N THR A 396 -5.70 -7.29 6.24
CA THR A 396 -5.85 -8.29 5.18
C THR A 396 -6.10 -9.68 5.78
N LEU A 397 -5.31 -10.08 6.78
CA LEU A 397 -5.48 -11.33 7.50
C LEU A 397 -6.83 -11.40 8.22
N ALA A 398 -7.29 -10.28 8.79
CA ALA A 398 -8.62 -10.18 9.40
C ALA A 398 -9.72 -10.48 8.37
N LYS A 399 -9.63 -9.86 7.18
CA LYS A 399 -10.59 -10.07 6.09
C LYS A 399 -10.58 -11.51 5.57
N GLU A 400 -9.42 -12.12 5.40
CA GLU A 400 -9.28 -13.53 5.00
C GLU A 400 -9.87 -14.49 6.03
N SER A 401 -9.80 -14.11 7.30
CA SER A 401 -10.41 -14.86 8.42
C SER A 401 -11.92 -14.58 8.58
N GLY A 402 -12.53 -13.78 7.69
CA GLY A 402 -13.95 -13.42 7.75
C GLY A 402 -14.32 -12.39 8.81
N ILE A 403 -13.33 -11.70 9.40
CA ILE A 403 -13.54 -10.70 10.44
C ILE A 403 -13.92 -9.36 9.80
N THR A 404 -15.10 -8.83 10.15
CA THR A 404 -15.50 -7.48 9.75
C THR A 404 -14.95 -6.45 10.73
N VAL A 405 -14.14 -5.50 10.25
CA VAL A 405 -13.52 -4.47 11.09
C VAL A 405 -14.20 -3.11 10.85
N THR A 406 -14.76 -2.50 11.90
CA THR A 406 -15.35 -1.16 11.87
C THR A 406 -14.51 -0.20 12.71
N ARG A 407 -14.19 0.98 12.18
CA ARG A 407 -13.49 2.05 12.89
C ARG A 407 -14.39 3.26 13.10
N ASN A 408 -14.32 3.86 14.28
CA ASN A 408 -15.03 5.08 14.64
C ASN A 408 -14.10 6.04 15.41
N HIS A 409 -14.43 7.33 15.38
CA HIS A 409 -13.78 8.35 16.19
C HIS A 409 -14.83 9.22 16.89
N SER A 410 -14.60 9.56 18.16
CA SER A 410 -15.47 10.46 18.92
C SER A 410 -14.67 11.60 19.58
N GLU A 411 -15.16 12.83 19.43
CA GLU A 411 -14.60 14.04 20.03
C GLU A 411 -15.02 14.17 21.51
N GLY A 412 -14.27 14.93 22.32
CA GLY A 412 -14.77 15.42 23.62
C GLY A 412 -14.24 14.79 24.92
N LEU A 413 -13.21 13.94 24.89
CA LEU A 413 -12.47 13.53 26.11
C LEU A 413 -11.13 14.26 26.22
N THR A 414 -10.83 14.81 27.40
CA THR A 414 -9.56 15.51 27.70
C THR A 414 -8.35 14.57 27.81
N GLN A 415 -8.56 13.29 28.11
CA GLN A 415 -7.53 12.24 28.02
C GLN A 415 -7.94 11.28 26.90
N GLY A 416 -7.07 11.10 25.90
CA GLY A 416 -7.34 10.20 24.79
C GLY A 416 -7.56 8.77 25.27
N ALA A 417 -8.43 8.02 24.59
CA ALA A 417 -8.71 6.62 24.90
C ALA A 417 -9.00 5.80 23.64
N CYS A 418 -8.83 4.50 23.74
CA CYS A 418 -9.21 3.53 22.73
C CYS A 418 -10.16 2.51 23.35
N GLU A 419 -11.39 2.46 22.85
CA GLU A 419 -12.35 1.40 23.16
C GLU A 419 -12.32 0.38 22.01
N VAL A 420 -12.22 -0.90 22.36
CA VAL A 420 -12.31 -2.02 21.42
C VAL A 420 -13.41 -2.95 21.87
N GLU A 421 -14.29 -3.29 20.94
CA GLU A 421 -15.39 -4.22 21.13
C GLU A 421 -15.28 -5.35 20.10
N ILE A 422 -15.26 -6.60 20.55
CA ILE A 422 -15.21 -7.80 19.70
C ILE A 422 -16.50 -8.59 19.86
N SER A 423 -17.00 -9.13 18.75
CA SER A 423 -18.18 -10.01 18.74
C SER A 423 -17.79 -11.43 18.37
N VAL A 424 -18.23 -12.39 19.20
CA VAL A 424 -18.01 -13.82 18.99
C VAL A 424 -19.31 -14.57 19.28
N ASN A 425 -19.89 -15.22 18.27
CA ASN A 425 -21.11 -16.02 18.40
C ASN A 425 -22.27 -15.28 19.14
N GLY A 426 -22.48 -14.01 18.81
CA GLY A 426 -23.51 -13.16 19.44
C GLY A 426 -23.16 -12.62 20.84
N SER A 427 -22.03 -13.02 21.44
CA SER A 427 -21.50 -12.42 22.66
C SER A 427 -20.56 -11.25 22.32
N SER A 428 -20.59 -10.19 23.12
CA SER A 428 -19.70 -9.03 22.97
C SER A 428 -18.73 -8.96 24.14
N TYR A 429 -17.46 -8.73 23.84
CA TYR A 429 -16.39 -8.45 24.80
C TYR A 429 -15.80 -7.08 24.51
N ARG A 430 -15.48 -6.32 25.57
CA ARG A 430 -15.06 -4.93 25.46
C ARG A 430 -13.88 -4.63 26.34
N ALA A 431 -12.95 -3.82 25.84
CA ALA A 431 -11.84 -3.29 26.60
C ALA A 431 -11.63 -1.81 26.25
N THR A 432 -11.35 -1.00 27.26
CA THR A 432 -11.02 0.42 27.10
C THR A 432 -9.66 0.67 27.71
N GLY A 433 -8.77 1.32 26.99
CA GLY A 433 -7.45 1.69 27.49
C GLY A 433 -7.02 3.09 27.10
N SER A 434 -5.98 3.58 27.75
CA SER A 434 -5.33 4.86 27.46
C SER A 434 -3.81 4.75 27.65
N VAL A 435 -3.07 5.76 27.20
CA VAL A 435 -1.63 5.88 27.48
C VAL A 435 -1.44 6.79 28.69
N GLN A 436 -0.76 6.31 29.74
CA GLN A 436 -0.49 7.06 30.97
C GLN A 436 1.02 7.14 31.21
N GLY A 437 1.57 8.36 31.21
CA GLY A 437 3.02 8.55 31.38
C GLY A 437 3.86 7.81 30.32
N GLY A 438 3.30 7.57 29.13
CA GLY A 438 3.94 6.79 28.06
C GLY A 438 3.76 5.27 28.18
N VAL A 439 3.05 4.78 29.19
CA VAL A 439 2.77 3.36 29.42
C VAL A 439 1.34 3.03 29.00
N PRO A 440 1.12 1.99 28.17
CA PRO A 440 -0.22 1.49 27.89
C PRO A 440 -0.93 1.03 29.16
N ALA A 441 -2.16 1.49 29.38
CA ALA A 441 -2.94 1.15 30.56
C ALA A 441 -4.37 0.74 30.18
N LEU A 442 -4.86 -0.32 30.82
CA LEU A 442 -6.25 -0.76 30.70
C LEU A 442 -7.11 -0.06 31.76
N LEU A 443 -8.18 0.59 31.32
CA LEU A 443 -9.14 1.30 32.17
C LEU A 443 -10.33 0.43 32.51
N GLU A 444 -10.80 -0.37 31.55
CA GLU A 444 -11.99 -1.20 31.68
C GLU A 444 -11.85 -2.51 30.90
N LEU A 445 -12.38 -3.60 31.46
CA LEU A 445 -12.55 -4.89 30.79
C LEU A 445 -13.95 -5.45 31.07
N ASN A 446 -14.76 -5.66 30.03
CA ASN A 446 -16.11 -6.23 30.10
C ASN A 446 -16.99 -5.60 31.21
N ARG A 447 -17.05 -4.26 31.26
CA ARG A 447 -17.75 -3.45 32.29
C ARG A 447 -17.11 -3.42 33.67
N SER A 448 -15.98 -4.11 33.87
CA SER A 448 -15.17 -3.98 35.08
C SER A 448 -14.21 -2.80 34.94
N VAL A 449 -14.62 -1.63 35.43
CA VAL A 449 -13.78 -0.43 35.49
C VAL A 449 -12.77 -0.60 36.62
N PHE A 450 -11.47 -0.50 36.33
CA PHE A 450 -10.42 -0.66 37.34
C PHE A 450 -10.26 0.62 38.16
N ARG A 451 -10.10 0.49 39.49
CA ARG A 451 -9.85 1.64 40.39
C ARG A 451 -8.54 2.34 40.07
N GLN A 452 -7.54 1.53 39.73
CA GLN A 452 -6.24 1.96 39.27
C GLN A 452 -6.04 1.34 37.89
N PRO A 453 -5.78 2.15 36.86
CA PRO A 453 -5.47 1.67 35.52
C PRO A 453 -4.42 0.55 35.57
N VAL A 454 -4.67 -0.54 34.86
CA VAL A 454 -3.76 -1.69 34.83
C VAL A 454 -2.63 -1.38 33.84
N SER A 455 -1.38 -1.32 34.30
CA SER A 455 -0.23 -1.25 33.40
C SER A 455 -0.18 -2.49 32.52
N LEU A 456 -0.28 -2.31 31.19
CA LEU A 456 -0.21 -3.41 30.22
C LEU A 456 1.25 -3.68 29.84
N THR A 457 1.99 -4.25 30.80
CA THR A 457 3.42 -4.53 30.68
C THR A 457 3.77 -5.80 31.45
N GLY A 458 4.61 -6.66 30.88
CA GLY A 458 5.10 -7.85 31.58
C GLY A 458 4.05 -8.98 31.62
N ASN A 459 4.14 -9.85 32.63
CA ASN A 459 3.23 -10.99 32.75
C ASN A 459 1.99 -10.60 33.58
N LEU A 460 0.81 -10.76 33.00
CA LEU A 460 -0.45 -10.36 33.59
C LEU A 460 -1.38 -11.56 33.70
N LEU A 461 -1.99 -11.72 34.88
CA LEU A 461 -3.07 -12.66 35.15
C LEU A 461 -4.37 -11.89 35.34
N PHE A 462 -5.30 -12.10 34.42
CA PHE A 462 -6.68 -11.63 34.50
C PHE A 462 -7.56 -12.74 35.05
N PHE A 463 -8.41 -12.43 36.03
CA PHE A 463 -9.41 -13.39 36.50
C PHE A 463 -10.71 -12.71 36.90
N LYS A 464 -11.80 -13.45 36.80
CA LYS A 464 -13.14 -12.96 37.08
C LYS A 464 -13.71 -13.65 38.32
N ALA A 465 -14.06 -12.88 39.34
CA ALA A 465 -14.57 -13.40 40.59
C ALA A 465 -15.54 -12.41 41.26
N ALA A 466 -16.36 -12.93 42.18
CA ALA A 466 -17.15 -12.09 43.07
C ALA A 466 -16.26 -11.47 44.16
N ALA A 467 -16.57 -10.24 44.57
CA ALA A 467 -15.81 -9.57 45.62
C ALA A 467 -15.96 -10.31 46.96
N SER A 468 -14.84 -10.74 47.53
CA SER A 468 -14.78 -11.44 48.82
C SER A 468 -13.50 -11.07 49.58
N PRO A 469 -13.53 -10.88 50.92
CA PRO A 469 -12.33 -10.67 51.73
C PRO A 469 -11.30 -11.80 51.60
N GLN A 470 -11.73 -13.03 51.31
CA GLN A 470 -10.86 -14.19 51.17
C GLN A 470 -10.20 -14.31 49.79
N LEU A 471 -10.67 -13.56 48.79
CA LEU A 471 -10.22 -13.70 47.40
C LEU A 471 -8.72 -13.41 47.25
N LEU A 472 -8.28 -12.23 47.66
CA LEU A 472 -6.88 -11.83 47.52
C LEU A 472 -5.93 -12.74 48.33
N PRO A 473 -6.16 -13.04 49.63
CA PRO A 473 -5.33 -14.00 50.37
C PRO A 473 -5.24 -15.38 49.69
N SER A 474 -6.34 -15.87 49.13
CA SER A 474 -6.37 -17.18 48.48
C SER A 474 -5.58 -17.20 47.18
N VAL A 475 -5.71 -16.15 46.36
CA VAL A 475 -4.94 -15.99 45.12
C VAL A 475 -3.45 -15.86 45.44
N THR A 476 -3.07 -15.03 46.42
CA THR A 476 -1.67 -14.87 46.84
C THR A 476 -1.08 -16.18 47.35
N GLY A 477 -1.81 -16.94 48.17
CA GLY A 477 -1.36 -18.24 48.68
C GLY A 477 -1.12 -19.27 47.57
N LEU A 478 -1.98 -19.26 46.54
CA LEU A 478 -1.82 -20.11 45.36
C LEU A 478 -0.58 -19.73 44.56
N LEU A 479 -0.40 -18.43 44.27
CA LEU A 479 0.77 -17.93 43.55
C LEU A 479 2.07 -18.28 44.27
N ALA A 480 2.11 -18.11 45.60
CA ALA A 480 3.26 -18.49 46.41
C ALA A 480 3.56 -20.00 46.36
N THR A 481 2.53 -20.85 46.37
CA THR A 481 2.68 -22.31 46.21
C THR A 481 3.24 -22.68 44.83
N ALA A 482 2.90 -21.90 43.80
CA ALA A 482 3.43 -22.04 42.45
C ALA A 482 4.82 -21.40 42.26
N GLY A 483 5.39 -20.77 43.30
CA GLY A 483 6.68 -20.07 43.23
C GLY A 483 6.64 -18.79 42.40
N VAL A 484 5.46 -18.17 42.22
CA VAL A 484 5.27 -16.95 41.44
C VAL A 484 5.00 -15.77 42.37
N GLU A 485 5.82 -14.73 42.25
CA GLU A 485 5.63 -13.48 43.00
C GLU A 485 4.57 -12.57 42.36
N MET A 486 3.75 -11.95 43.22
CA MET A 486 2.78 -10.93 42.85
C MET A 486 3.43 -9.54 42.90
N GLU A 487 3.52 -8.87 41.75
CA GLU A 487 4.16 -7.57 41.61
C GLU A 487 3.16 -6.40 41.69
N SER A 488 1.93 -6.62 41.25
CA SER A 488 0.87 -5.62 41.31
C SER A 488 -0.51 -6.27 41.41
N PHE A 489 -1.49 -5.53 41.93
CA PHE A 489 -2.88 -5.97 42.02
C PHE A 489 -3.82 -4.81 41.70
N SER A 490 -4.68 -5.00 40.70
CA SER A 490 -5.69 -4.03 40.29
C SER A 490 -7.08 -4.62 40.45
N ALA A 491 -7.88 -3.96 41.29
CA ALA A 491 -9.26 -4.33 41.59
C ALA A 491 -10.27 -3.42 40.88
N PRO A 492 -11.46 -3.94 40.55
CA PRO A 492 -12.55 -3.16 39.97
C PRO A 492 -13.12 -2.15 40.99
N ALA A 493 -13.71 -1.07 40.47
CA ALA A 493 -14.39 -0.05 41.26
C ALA A 493 -15.66 -0.62 41.92
N ALA A 494 -16.45 -1.35 41.12
CA ALA A 494 -17.66 -2.04 41.54
C ALA A 494 -17.35 -3.25 42.43
N ARG A 495 -18.25 -3.54 43.37
CA ARG A 495 -18.18 -4.73 44.26
C ARG A 495 -19.34 -5.71 44.05
N SER A 496 -20.20 -5.45 43.07
CA SER A 496 -21.37 -6.28 42.77
C SER A 496 -21.11 -7.22 41.59
N GLY A 497 -21.63 -8.44 41.71
CA GLY A 497 -21.47 -9.48 40.69
C GLY A 497 -20.03 -9.95 40.53
N ASP A 498 -19.78 -10.72 39.47
CA ASP A 498 -18.44 -11.14 39.10
C ASP A 498 -17.75 -10.04 38.29
N GLN A 499 -16.56 -9.65 38.71
CA GLN A 499 -15.79 -8.58 38.08
C GLN A 499 -14.38 -9.09 37.74
N TRP A 500 -13.76 -8.46 36.74
CA TRP A 500 -12.37 -8.73 36.38
C TRP A 500 -11.40 -8.05 37.35
N TYR A 501 -10.40 -8.81 37.76
CA TYR A 501 -9.22 -8.40 38.51
C TYR A 501 -7.99 -8.64 37.63
N CYS A 502 -6.93 -7.88 37.86
CA CYS A 502 -5.63 -8.11 37.23
C CYS A 502 -4.54 -8.20 38.28
N VAL A 503 -3.60 -9.13 38.08
CA VAL A 503 -2.41 -9.32 38.89
C VAL A 503 -1.19 -9.28 37.97
N GLY A 504 -0.20 -8.43 38.29
CA GLY A 504 1.12 -8.51 37.67
C GLY A 504 1.96 -9.60 38.32
N LEU A 505 2.63 -10.41 37.52
CA LEU A 505 3.37 -11.58 37.96
C LEU A 505 4.84 -11.52 37.51
N SER A 506 5.73 -12.04 38.36
CA SER A 506 7.14 -12.28 38.00
C SER A 506 7.29 -13.29 36.83
N SER A 507 6.40 -14.27 36.73
CA SER A 507 6.33 -15.25 35.64
C SER A 507 4.90 -15.76 35.44
N LEU A 508 4.58 -16.26 34.24
CA LEU A 508 3.28 -16.87 33.96
C LEU A 508 3.11 -18.17 34.75
N LEU A 509 1.88 -18.48 35.15
CA LEU A 509 1.57 -19.74 35.81
C LEU A 509 1.66 -20.90 34.82
N GLY A 510 2.27 -22.01 35.23
CA GLY A 510 2.32 -23.23 34.42
C GLY A 510 0.95 -23.87 34.19
N ASP A 511 0.02 -23.72 35.15
CA ASP A 511 -1.35 -24.24 35.05
C ASP A 511 -2.37 -23.26 35.66
N LEU A 512 -3.24 -22.71 34.81
CA LEU A 512 -4.38 -21.88 35.25
C LEU A 512 -5.50 -22.70 35.91
N GLY A 513 -5.49 -24.03 35.76
CA GLY A 513 -6.45 -24.95 36.38
C GLY A 513 -6.48 -24.84 37.90
N ALA A 514 -5.36 -24.49 38.52
CA ALA A 514 -5.26 -24.26 39.96
C ALA A 514 -6.20 -23.15 40.46
N LEU A 515 -6.53 -22.16 39.62
CA LEU A 515 -7.40 -21.02 39.99
C LEU A 515 -8.89 -21.36 39.95
N LYS A 516 -9.31 -22.45 39.29
CA LYS A 516 -10.73 -22.82 39.11
C LYS A 516 -11.57 -22.86 40.40
N PRO A 517 -11.05 -23.26 41.58
CA PRO A 517 -11.82 -23.23 42.82
C PRO A 517 -12.13 -21.80 43.31
N LEU A 518 -11.35 -20.80 42.86
CA LEU A 518 -11.37 -19.44 43.38
C LEU A 518 -12.04 -18.44 42.42
N VAL A 519 -12.03 -18.72 41.12
CA VAL A 519 -12.44 -17.77 40.07
C VAL A 519 -13.31 -18.44 39.01
N LYS A 520 -14.17 -17.68 38.35
CA LYS A 520 -15.03 -18.18 37.27
C LYS A 520 -14.30 -18.29 35.94
N GLU A 521 -13.47 -17.32 35.65
CA GLU A 521 -12.69 -17.22 34.40
C GLU A 521 -11.29 -16.76 34.77
N ALA A 522 -10.28 -17.27 34.06
CA ALA A 522 -8.89 -16.86 34.23
C ALA A 522 -8.19 -16.87 32.87
N ALA A 523 -7.34 -15.89 32.65
CA ALA A 523 -6.54 -15.73 31.45
C ALA A 523 -5.20 -15.12 31.84
N GLN A 524 -4.14 -15.48 31.13
CA GLN A 524 -2.83 -14.86 31.33
C GLN A 524 -2.20 -14.54 30.00
N LEU A 525 -1.40 -13.48 29.98
CA LEU A 525 -0.64 -13.06 28.81
C LEU A 525 0.65 -12.36 29.23
N SER A 526 1.60 -12.34 28.31
CA SER A 526 2.79 -11.50 28.41
C SER A 526 2.66 -10.37 27.39
N VAL A 527 2.91 -9.13 27.82
CA VAL A 527 2.79 -7.90 27.00
C VAL A 527 4.13 -7.20 26.85
#